data_AF-A0A254QGK3-F1
#
_entry.id   AF-A0A254QGK3-F1
#
_cell.length_a   1.000
_cell.length_b   1.000
_cell.length_c   1.000
_cell.angle_alpha   90.00
_cell.angle_beta   90.00
_cell.angle_gamma   90.00
#
_symmetry.space_group_name_H-M   'P 1'
#
loop_
_entity.id
_entity.type
_entity.pdbx_description
1 polymer ?
#
loop_
_entity_poly.entity_id
_entity_poly.type
_entity_poly.pdbx_seq_one_letter_code
_entity_poly.pdbx_strand_id
1 'polypeptide(L)'
;MKRLVPLLAVVPVAASYTISGKFAFPTGLLIVLFALFLGFHAKSEHSGSVPGLGLFWLGPLATVWALSERREGREIWNLTLPLGLAVGAVGTMLLLRRTIPRNQIWLILAAILTWCVSYFGGSGGGADHMRSYYSFLGLSPEATWTLIVWSRKFIHVTFYSLLATCFYNFLASERPKPYLEALSFALSMAVCDEWRQNMMPNREGSIRDVILDIGAASIWLWWRYLRKNSTNPKAPGSERQT
;
A
#
# COMPACT_ATOMS: atom_id res chain seq x y z
N MET A 1 14.25 -2.59 20.57
CA MET A 1 14.30 -1.42 19.64
C MET A 1 14.25 -1.80 18.16
N LYS A 2 15.01 -2.79 17.65
CA LYS A 2 15.04 -3.17 16.20
C LYS A 2 13.68 -3.45 15.54
N ARG A 3 12.65 -3.80 16.33
CA ARG A 3 11.30 -4.12 15.84
C ARG A 3 10.31 -2.96 15.93
N LEU A 4 10.59 -1.89 16.69
CA LEU A 4 9.69 -0.71 16.76
C LEU A 4 9.77 0.16 15.49
N VAL A 5 10.85 0.03 14.71
CA VAL A 5 11.15 0.87 13.55
C VAL A 5 10.12 0.73 12.40
N PRO A 6 9.65 -0.47 12.01
CA PRO A 6 8.56 -0.62 11.04
C PRO A 6 7.23 -0.02 11.52
N LEU A 7 6.91 -0.11 12.81
CA LEU A 7 5.70 0.49 13.39
C LEU A 7 5.74 2.02 13.28
N LEU A 8 6.90 2.60 13.63
CA LEU A 8 7.19 4.02 13.47
C LEU A 8 7.29 4.46 12.00
N ALA A 9 7.33 3.54 11.03
CA ALA A 9 7.26 3.84 9.60
C ALA A 9 5.83 3.81 9.06
N VAL A 10 5.02 2.84 9.52
CA VAL A 10 3.63 2.67 9.09
C VAL A 10 2.73 3.76 9.65
N VAL A 11 2.94 4.17 10.92
CA VAL A 11 2.12 5.20 11.57
C VAL A 11 2.22 6.58 10.89
N PRO A 12 3.42 7.10 10.53
CA PRO A 12 3.52 8.32 9.76
C PRO A 12 2.99 8.21 8.34
N VAL A 13 3.07 7.04 7.68
CA VAL A 13 2.46 6.83 6.36
C VAL A 13 0.94 6.87 6.44
N ALA A 14 0.35 6.23 7.45
CA ALA A 14 -1.07 6.29 7.75
C ALA A 14 -1.54 7.70 8.13
N ALA A 15 -0.81 8.40 9.01
CA ALA A 15 -1.12 9.76 9.44
C ALA A 15 -0.94 10.79 8.33
N SER A 16 0.10 10.62 7.49
CA SER A 16 0.33 11.50 6.34
C SER A 16 -0.71 11.31 5.24
N TYR A 17 -1.27 10.11 5.08
CA TYR A 17 -2.43 9.86 4.23
C TYR A 17 -3.67 10.63 4.71
N THR A 18 -3.86 10.79 6.03
CA THR A 18 -4.95 11.61 6.59
C THR A 18 -4.70 13.11 6.39
N ILE A 19 -3.43 13.54 6.45
CA ILE A 19 -3.03 14.96 6.33
C ILE A 19 -2.98 15.42 4.86
N SER A 20 -2.58 14.56 3.92
CA SER A 20 -2.43 14.91 2.50
C SER A 20 -3.74 15.35 1.85
N GLY A 21 -4.87 14.79 2.29
CA GLY A 21 -6.21 15.17 1.83
C GLY A 21 -6.58 16.63 2.12
N LYS A 22 -6.01 17.27 3.15
CA LYS A 22 -6.29 18.67 3.50
C LYS A 22 -5.32 19.68 2.87
N PHE A 23 -4.10 19.27 2.55
CA PHE A 23 -3.03 20.21 2.18
C PHE A 23 -2.49 20.06 0.76
N ALA A 24 -3.12 19.24 -0.09
CA ALA A 24 -2.63 18.95 -1.44
C ALA A 24 -1.12 18.58 -1.45
N PHE A 25 -0.67 17.93 -0.37
CA PHE A 25 0.73 17.60 -0.19
C PHE A 25 1.11 16.58 -1.27
N PRO A 26 2.21 16.80 -2.04
CA PRO A 26 2.57 15.90 -3.13
C PRO A 26 2.88 14.54 -2.54
N THR A 27 2.00 13.58 -2.79
CA THR A 27 2.08 12.23 -2.25
C THR A 27 3.38 11.51 -2.64
N GLY A 28 4.05 11.99 -3.70
CA GLY A 28 5.40 11.58 -4.08
C GLY A 28 6.46 11.83 -3.01
N LEU A 29 6.38 12.91 -2.23
CA LEU A 29 7.36 13.21 -1.17
C LEU A 29 7.28 12.17 -0.05
N LEU A 30 6.10 11.65 0.24
CA LEU A 30 5.89 10.63 1.29
C LEU A 30 6.44 9.26 0.88
N ILE A 31 6.30 8.88 -0.40
CA ILE A 31 6.96 7.68 -0.94
C ILE A 31 8.48 7.84 -0.89
N VAL A 32 9.00 9.02 -1.24
CA VAL A 32 10.44 9.31 -1.21
C VAL A 32 10.96 9.22 0.22
N LEU A 33 10.26 9.81 1.20
CA LEU A 33 10.64 9.71 2.61
C LEU A 33 10.55 8.27 3.13
N PHE A 34 9.56 7.50 2.68
CA PHE A 34 9.43 6.08 3.03
C PHE A 34 10.51 5.20 2.38
N ALA A 35 10.84 5.43 1.10
CA ALA A 35 11.91 4.73 0.38
C ALA A 35 13.29 5.08 0.95
N LEU A 36 13.52 6.35 1.33
CA LEU A 36 14.73 6.79 2.03
C LEU A 36 14.83 6.13 3.41
N PHE A 37 13.73 6.02 4.14
CA PHE A 37 13.67 5.34 5.42
C PHE A 37 14.00 3.83 5.29
N LEU A 38 13.42 3.14 4.31
CA LEU A 38 13.74 1.74 4.02
C LEU A 38 15.20 1.54 3.60
N GLY A 39 15.74 2.44 2.76
CA GLY A 39 17.13 2.42 2.33
C GLY A 39 18.12 2.65 3.48
N PHE A 40 17.80 3.55 4.42
CA PHE A 40 18.59 3.78 5.62
C PHE A 40 18.61 2.57 6.54
N HIS A 41 17.49 1.85 6.66
CA HIS A 41 17.42 0.72 7.58
C HIS A 41 18.11 -0.54 7.04
N ALA A 42 18.00 -0.82 5.73
CA ALA A 42 18.69 -1.94 5.09
C ALA A 42 20.23 -1.84 5.21
N LYS A 43 20.77 -0.61 5.22
CA LYS A 43 22.21 -0.35 5.42
C LYS A 43 22.70 -0.64 6.84
N SER A 44 21.79 -0.73 7.83
CA SER A 44 22.15 -0.94 9.23
C SER A 44 22.33 -2.41 9.63
N GLU A 45 21.86 -3.38 8.82
CA GLU A 45 21.91 -4.81 9.16
C GLU A 45 22.94 -5.62 8.36
N HIS A 46 23.38 -5.15 7.18
CA HIS A 46 24.41 -5.80 6.39
C HIS A 46 25.50 -4.80 6.00
N SER A 47 26.75 -5.11 6.40
CA SER A 47 27.97 -4.35 6.08
C SER A 47 28.32 -4.35 4.58
N GLY A 48 27.54 -5.03 3.74
CA GLY A 48 27.59 -4.90 2.29
C GLY A 48 26.71 -3.75 1.82
N SER A 49 27.32 -2.64 1.42
CA SER A 49 26.61 -1.59 0.68
C SER A 49 25.89 -2.22 -0.51
N VAL A 50 24.60 -1.94 -0.70
CA VAL A 50 23.89 -2.14 -1.97
C VAL A 50 23.89 -0.79 -2.68
N PRO A 51 24.96 -0.44 -3.42
CA PRO A 51 25.06 0.85 -4.09
C PRO A 51 24.21 0.74 -5.34
N GLY A 52 23.04 1.37 -5.36
CA GLY A 52 22.20 1.37 -6.56
C GLY A 52 20.73 1.62 -6.35
N LEU A 53 20.19 1.31 -5.16
CA LEU A 53 18.76 1.55 -4.89
C LEU A 53 18.40 3.04 -4.94
N GLY A 54 19.27 3.92 -4.42
CA GLY A 54 19.07 5.37 -4.52
C GLY A 54 19.01 5.87 -5.96
N LEU A 55 19.95 5.44 -6.82
CA LEU A 55 20.01 5.85 -8.23
C LEU A 55 18.86 5.27 -9.05
N PHE A 56 18.38 4.07 -8.71
CA PHE A 56 17.25 3.43 -9.39
C PHE A 56 15.94 4.22 -9.24
N TRP A 57 15.73 4.89 -8.10
CA TRP A 57 14.55 5.74 -7.89
C TRP A 57 14.74 7.17 -8.39
N LEU A 58 15.99 7.68 -8.38
CA LEU A 58 16.31 9.01 -8.89
C LEU A 58 16.10 9.11 -10.41
N GLY A 59 16.32 8.04 -11.17
CA GLY A 59 16.09 8.02 -12.62
C GLY A 59 14.63 8.33 -12.99
N PRO A 60 13.66 7.51 -12.55
CA PRO A 60 12.24 7.78 -12.76
C PRO A 60 11.84 9.15 -12.21
N LEU A 61 12.27 9.55 -11.01
CA LEU A 61 11.94 10.86 -10.42
C LEU A 61 12.52 12.06 -11.19
N ALA A 62 13.74 11.95 -11.73
CA ALA A 62 14.34 12.98 -12.58
C ALA A 62 13.67 13.04 -13.96
N THR A 63 13.31 11.88 -14.52
CA THR A 63 12.51 11.80 -15.75
C THR A 63 11.10 12.37 -15.55
N VAL A 64 10.47 12.12 -14.39
CA VAL A 64 9.20 12.74 -13.97
C VAL A 64 9.32 14.25 -13.95
N TRP A 65 10.32 14.78 -13.24
CA TRP A 65 10.53 16.22 -13.09
C TRP A 65 10.77 16.87 -14.46
N ALA A 66 11.77 16.40 -15.20
CA ALA A 66 12.17 16.97 -16.49
C ALA A 66 11.04 16.95 -17.55
N LEU A 67 10.12 15.97 -17.48
CA LEU A 67 9.01 15.87 -18.42
C LEU A 67 7.75 16.60 -17.96
N SER A 68 7.55 16.80 -16.64
CA SER A 68 6.42 17.54 -16.08
C SER A 68 6.41 19.04 -16.40
N GLU A 69 7.56 19.61 -16.77
CA GLU A 69 7.69 21.03 -17.16
C GLU A 69 7.14 21.32 -18.56
N ARG A 70 6.86 20.31 -19.41
CA ARG A 70 6.27 20.51 -20.73
C ARG A 70 4.74 20.58 -20.63
N ARG A 71 4.17 21.76 -20.95
CA ARG A 71 2.73 22.06 -20.80
C ARG A 71 1.82 21.22 -21.71
N GLU A 72 2.31 20.82 -22.89
CA GLU A 72 1.59 19.99 -23.86
C GLU A 72 1.77 18.50 -23.53
N GLY A 73 0.67 17.78 -23.29
CA GLY A 73 0.68 16.36 -22.94
C GLY A 73 0.56 16.03 -21.45
N ARG A 74 0.29 17.01 -20.58
CA ARG A 74 0.11 16.80 -19.12
C ARG A 74 -0.90 15.70 -18.77
N GLU A 75 -1.97 15.53 -19.55
CA GLU A 75 -2.96 14.48 -19.30
C GLU A 75 -2.40 13.07 -19.51
N ILE A 76 -1.62 12.84 -20.58
CA ILE A 76 -0.97 11.54 -20.84
C ILE A 76 0.03 11.23 -19.71
N TRP A 77 0.78 12.23 -19.24
CA TRP A 77 1.77 12.04 -18.17
C TRP A 77 1.15 11.80 -16.81
N ASN A 78 0.03 12.45 -16.49
CA ASN A 78 -0.77 12.15 -15.30
C ASN A 78 -1.35 10.73 -15.30
N LEU A 79 -1.17 9.95 -16.37
CA LEU A 79 -1.68 8.60 -16.50
C LEU A 79 -0.57 7.56 -16.65
N THR A 80 0.43 7.84 -17.48
CA THR A 80 1.53 6.91 -17.77
C THR A 80 2.56 6.88 -16.65
N LEU A 81 2.79 8.03 -15.99
CA LEU A 81 3.81 8.14 -14.96
C LEU A 81 3.49 7.32 -13.71
N PRO A 82 2.26 7.36 -13.17
CA PRO A 82 1.94 6.55 -12.00
C PRO A 82 1.96 5.05 -12.32
N LEU A 83 1.44 4.69 -13.49
CA LEU A 83 1.46 3.30 -13.92
C LEU A 83 2.90 2.79 -14.09
N GLY A 84 3.77 3.61 -14.71
CA GLY A 84 5.19 3.31 -14.87
C GLY A 84 5.93 3.15 -13.54
N LEU A 85 5.67 4.02 -12.56
CA LEU A 85 6.25 3.91 -11.22
C LEU A 85 5.73 2.67 -10.47
N ALA A 86 4.44 2.34 -10.57
CA ALA A 86 3.88 1.11 -9.98
C ALA A 86 4.52 -0.15 -10.60
N VAL A 87 4.58 -0.22 -11.93
CA VAL A 87 5.17 -1.33 -12.67
C VAL A 87 6.66 -1.45 -12.36
N GLY A 88 7.39 -0.33 -12.34
CA GLY A 88 8.81 -0.29 -11.97
C GLY A 88 9.03 -0.76 -10.53
N ALA A 89 8.20 -0.32 -9.58
CA ALA A 89 8.27 -0.74 -8.19
C ALA A 89 8.06 -2.26 -8.04
N VAL A 90 7.05 -2.81 -8.72
CA VAL A 90 6.77 -4.26 -8.73
C VAL A 90 7.90 -5.03 -9.42
N GLY A 91 8.39 -4.55 -10.57
CA GLY A 91 9.51 -5.16 -11.29
C GLY A 91 10.78 -5.22 -10.44
N THR A 92 11.13 -4.12 -9.77
CA THR A 92 12.25 -4.05 -8.83
C THR A 92 12.05 -4.98 -7.65
N MET A 93 10.84 -5.05 -7.09
CA MET A 93 10.53 -5.98 -6.02
C MET A 93 10.70 -7.45 -6.46
N LEU A 94 10.28 -7.80 -7.69
CA LEU A 94 10.44 -9.14 -8.24
C LEU A 94 11.91 -9.50 -8.50
N LEU A 95 12.70 -8.55 -9.00
CA LEU A 95 14.15 -8.72 -9.21
C LEU A 95 14.90 -8.87 -7.89
N LEU A 96 14.53 -8.08 -6.89
CA LEU A 96 15.14 -8.06 -5.57
C LEU A 96 14.51 -9.05 -4.58
N ARG A 97 13.54 -9.88 -4.99
CA ARG A 97 12.84 -10.81 -4.09
C ARG A 97 13.75 -11.80 -3.36
N ARG A 98 14.95 -12.03 -3.91
CA ARG A 98 15.99 -12.92 -3.33
C ARG A 98 16.83 -12.20 -2.26
N THR A 99 16.92 -10.87 -2.33
CA THR A 99 17.73 -10.05 -1.41
C THR A 99 16.88 -9.37 -0.36
N ILE A 100 15.61 -9.09 -0.67
CA ILE A 100 14.66 -8.45 0.24
C ILE A 100 14.08 -9.53 1.18
N PRO A 101 14.23 -9.38 2.50
CA PRO A 101 13.54 -10.22 3.47
C PRO A 101 12.04 -10.30 3.20
N ARG A 102 11.45 -11.50 3.30
CA ARG A 102 10.05 -11.75 2.95
C ARG A 102 9.04 -10.84 3.67
N ASN A 103 9.37 -10.36 4.88
CA ASN A 103 8.54 -9.41 5.63
C ASN A 103 8.56 -8.00 5.03
N GLN A 104 9.65 -7.57 4.40
CA GLN A 104 9.78 -6.25 3.78
C GLN A 104 9.01 -6.14 2.45
N ILE A 105 8.84 -7.25 1.72
CA ILE A 105 8.03 -7.29 0.48
C ILE A 105 6.62 -6.75 0.73
N TRP A 106 5.98 -7.17 1.83
CA TRP A 106 4.64 -6.72 2.19
C TRP A 106 4.58 -5.22 2.45
N LEU A 107 5.61 -4.67 3.07
CA LEU A 107 5.70 -3.26 3.40
C LEU A 107 5.87 -2.40 2.13
N ILE A 108 6.69 -2.88 1.18
CA ILE A 108 6.85 -2.25 -0.14
C ILE A 108 5.53 -2.25 -0.89
N LEU A 109 4.84 -3.40 -0.94
CA LEU A 109 3.53 -3.49 -1.60
C LEU A 109 2.49 -2.58 -0.94
N ALA A 110 2.45 -2.53 0.39
CA ALA A 110 1.57 -1.63 1.12
C ALA A 110 1.84 -0.17 0.75
N ALA A 111 3.10 0.25 0.64
CA ALA A 111 3.46 1.61 0.25
C ALA A 111 3.08 1.94 -1.20
N ILE A 112 3.28 1.01 -2.14
CA ILE A 112 2.82 1.15 -3.52
C ILE A 112 1.30 1.36 -3.54
N LEU A 113 0.55 0.56 -2.78
CA LEU A 113 -0.91 0.69 -2.72
C LEU A 113 -1.35 1.99 -2.03
N THR A 114 -0.73 2.41 -0.92
CA THR A 114 -1.01 3.72 -0.30
C THR A 114 -0.88 4.82 -1.32
N TRP A 115 0.17 4.77 -2.14
CA TRP A 115 0.36 5.74 -3.18
C TRP A 115 -0.69 5.62 -4.29
N CYS A 116 -1.01 4.42 -4.78
CA CYS A 116 -2.08 4.23 -5.75
C CYS A 116 -3.39 4.83 -5.25
N VAL A 117 -3.80 4.52 -4.02
CA VAL A 117 -5.01 5.08 -3.39
C VAL A 117 -4.95 6.61 -3.39
N SER A 118 -3.82 7.17 -2.95
CA SER A 118 -3.67 8.62 -2.85
C SER A 118 -3.67 9.32 -4.20
N TYR A 119 -2.98 8.73 -5.18
CA TYR A 119 -2.83 9.28 -6.52
C TYR A 119 -4.17 9.26 -7.26
N PHE A 120 -4.80 8.08 -7.32
CA PHE A 120 -6.08 7.93 -8.01
C PHE A 120 -7.26 8.55 -7.25
N GLY A 121 -7.06 8.93 -5.99
CA GLY A 121 -8.01 9.72 -5.21
C GLY A 121 -8.22 11.15 -5.72
N GLY A 122 -7.34 11.70 -6.56
CA GLY A 122 -7.49 13.06 -7.12
C GLY A 122 -7.62 14.18 -6.08
N SER A 123 -7.78 15.42 -6.55
CA SER A 123 -8.06 16.58 -5.69
C SER A 123 -9.46 16.43 -5.07
N GLY A 124 -9.55 16.50 -3.75
CA GLY A 124 -10.83 16.37 -3.04
C GLY A 124 -11.40 14.94 -3.00
N GLY A 125 -10.58 13.92 -3.25
CA GLY A 125 -11.00 12.53 -3.14
C GLY A 125 -11.85 12.03 -4.31
N GLY A 126 -11.94 12.78 -5.41
CA GLY A 126 -12.59 12.40 -6.67
C GLY A 126 -11.98 11.17 -7.37
N ALA A 127 -12.31 10.98 -8.64
CA ALA A 127 -11.77 9.88 -9.46
C ALA A 127 -11.28 10.38 -10.83
N ASP A 128 -10.94 11.66 -10.92
CA ASP A 128 -10.68 12.33 -12.19
C ASP A 128 -9.52 11.70 -12.94
N HIS A 129 -8.43 11.33 -12.25
CA HIS A 129 -7.31 10.61 -12.87
C HIS A 129 -7.73 9.25 -13.45
N MET A 130 -8.56 8.48 -12.73
CA MET A 130 -9.07 7.21 -13.28
C MET A 130 -10.04 7.44 -14.44
N ARG A 131 -10.88 8.48 -14.37
CA ARG A 131 -11.78 8.85 -15.46
C ARG A 131 -11.01 9.20 -16.72
N SER A 132 -10.03 10.12 -16.62
CA SER A 132 -9.15 10.46 -17.74
C SER A 132 -8.43 9.22 -18.30
N TYR A 133 -7.99 8.30 -17.42
CA TYR A 133 -7.33 7.06 -17.85
C TYR A 133 -8.23 6.20 -18.73
N TYR A 134 -9.42 5.87 -18.24
CA TYR A 134 -10.35 4.99 -18.93
C TYR A 134 -10.96 5.64 -20.17
N SER A 135 -11.23 6.95 -20.12
CA SER A 135 -11.63 7.72 -21.29
C SER A 135 -10.54 7.71 -22.37
N PHE A 136 -9.26 7.83 -21.99
CA PHE A 136 -8.14 7.74 -22.93
C PHE A 136 -8.05 6.37 -23.60
N LEU A 137 -8.46 5.29 -22.92
CA LEU A 137 -8.58 3.96 -23.52
C LEU A 137 -9.80 3.81 -24.46
N GLY A 138 -10.55 4.88 -24.71
CA GLY A 138 -11.70 4.89 -25.60
C GLY A 138 -12.95 4.24 -25.01
N LEU A 139 -13.03 4.08 -23.68
CA LEU A 139 -14.18 3.47 -23.03
C LEU A 139 -15.37 4.44 -22.97
N SER A 140 -16.59 3.90 -23.07
CA SER A 140 -17.81 4.69 -22.90
C SER A 140 -17.89 5.28 -21.47
N PRO A 141 -18.67 6.35 -21.26
CA PRO A 141 -18.87 6.93 -19.93
C PRO A 141 -19.36 5.91 -18.88
N GLU A 142 -20.26 5.00 -19.27
CA GLU A 142 -20.84 3.97 -18.41
C GLU A 142 -19.80 2.91 -18.03
N ALA A 143 -19.02 2.44 -19.00
CA ALA A 143 -17.93 1.50 -18.78
C ALA A 143 -16.84 2.10 -17.90
N THR A 144 -16.47 3.37 -18.16
CA THR A 144 -15.52 4.13 -17.36
C THR A 144 -15.96 4.23 -15.90
N TRP A 145 -17.21 4.63 -15.65
CA TRP A 145 -17.74 4.72 -14.29
C TRP A 145 -17.72 3.37 -13.58
N THR A 146 -18.15 2.31 -14.28
CA THR A 146 -18.15 0.95 -13.74
C THR A 146 -16.74 0.52 -13.33
N LEU A 147 -15.75 0.71 -14.20
CA LEU A 147 -14.35 0.37 -13.90
C LEU A 147 -13.76 1.21 -12.77
N ILE A 148 -14.08 2.51 -12.69
CA ILE A 148 -13.65 3.36 -11.57
C ILE A 148 -14.12 2.77 -10.24
N VAL A 149 -15.41 2.42 -10.14
CA VAL A 149 -15.99 1.89 -8.90
C VAL A 149 -15.30 0.59 -8.50
N TRP A 150 -15.15 -0.35 -9.44
CA TRP A 150 -14.51 -1.65 -9.18
C TRP A 150 -13.03 -1.51 -8.86
N SER A 151 -12.29 -0.69 -9.59
CA SER A 151 -10.86 -0.47 -9.35
C SER A 151 -10.60 0.14 -7.98
N ARG A 152 -11.41 1.13 -7.56
CA ARG A 152 -11.28 1.72 -6.22
C ARG A 152 -11.55 0.69 -5.13
N LYS A 153 -12.64 -0.07 -5.23
CA LYS A 153 -12.96 -1.13 -4.26
C LYS A 153 -11.85 -2.18 -4.20
N PHE A 154 -11.35 -2.61 -5.36
CA PHE A 154 -10.25 -3.57 -5.42
C PHE A 154 -8.97 -3.06 -4.75
N ILE A 155 -8.59 -1.80 -5.03
CA ILE A 155 -7.40 -1.18 -4.43
C ILE A 155 -7.55 -1.09 -2.91
N HIS A 156 -8.70 -0.62 -2.40
CA HIS A 156 -8.94 -0.49 -0.95
C HIS A 156 -8.92 -1.86 -0.25
N VAL A 157 -9.68 -2.82 -0.78
CA VAL A 157 -9.71 -4.21 -0.30
C VAL A 157 -8.30 -4.81 -0.22
N THR A 158 -7.50 -4.63 -1.26
CA THR A 158 -6.13 -5.13 -1.32
C THR A 158 -5.24 -4.39 -0.33
N PHE A 159 -5.37 -3.06 -0.25
CA PHE A 159 -4.60 -2.20 0.65
C PHE A 159 -4.80 -2.60 2.11
N TYR A 160 -6.05 -2.68 2.59
CA TYR A 160 -6.33 -3.03 3.99
C TYR A 160 -5.93 -4.49 4.32
N SER A 161 -6.05 -5.41 3.36
CA SER A 161 -5.56 -6.80 3.52
C SER A 161 -4.03 -6.86 3.68
N LEU A 162 -3.30 -6.06 2.90
CA LEU A 162 -1.84 -5.96 3.01
C LEU A 162 -1.41 -5.22 4.29
N LEU A 163 -2.12 -4.18 4.68
CA LEU A 163 -1.86 -3.43 5.90
C LEU A 163 -2.02 -4.34 7.13
N ALA A 164 -3.14 -5.07 7.20
CA ALA A 164 -3.38 -6.07 8.24
C ALA A 164 -2.29 -7.16 8.22
N THR A 165 -1.84 -7.59 7.05
CA THR A 165 -0.73 -8.54 6.90
C THR A 165 0.61 -8.03 7.44
N CYS A 166 0.94 -6.77 7.17
CA CYS A 166 2.15 -6.14 7.70
C CYS A 166 2.12 -6.10 9.22
N PHE A 167 1.00 -5.64 9.79
CA PHE A 167 0.81 -5.55 11.23
C PHE A 167 0.80 -6.93 11.91
N TYR A 168 0.12 -7.91 11.30
CA TYR A 168 0.14 -9.29 11.78
C TYR A 168 1.57 -9.85 11.79
N ASN A 169 2.33 -9.70 10.70
CA ASN A 169 3.71 -10.22 10.64
C ASN A 169 4.60 -9.56 11.71
N PHE A 170 4.34 -8.29 12.04
CA PHE A 170 5.02 -7.58 13.11
C PHE A 170 4.68 -8.16 14.50
N LEU A 171 3.40 -8.36 14.79
CA LEU A 171 2.94 -8.84 16.11
C LEU A 171 3.08 -10.35 16.32
N ALA A 172 3.17 -11.15 15.25
CA ALA A 172 3.03 -12.61 15.29
C ALA A 172 4.03 -13.33 16.20
N SER A 173 5.13 -12.69 16.58
CA SER A 173 6.14 -13.26 17.48
C SER A 173 6.10 -12.71 18.91
N GLU A 174 5.27 -11.70 19.18
CA GLU A 174 5.30 -10.94 20.44
C GLU A 174 3.95 -10.94 21.16
N ARG A 175 2.86 -11.15 20.43
CA ARG A 175 1.50 -11.07 20.97
C ARG A 175 0.82 -12.43 20.94
N PRO A 176 -0.05 -12.72 21.93
CA PRO A 176 -0.80 -13.98 21.97
C PRO A 176 -1.91 -14.02 20.90
N LYS A 177 -2.46 -12.86 20.50
CA LYS A 177 -3.58 -12.75 19.55
C LYS A 177 -3.29 -11.75 18.42
N PRO A 178 -2.19 -11.94 17.65
CA PRO A 178 -1.71 -10.99 16.65
C PRO A 178 -2.72 -10.72 15.52
N TYR A 179 -3.63 -11.66 15.25
CA TYR A 179 -4.70 -11.51 14.25
C TYR A 179 -5.73 -10.47 14.65
N LEU A 180 -6.20 -10.49 15.91
CA LEU A 180 -7.21 -9.56 16.39
C LEU A 180 -6.64 -8.14 16.40
N GLU A 181 -5.41 -7.97 16.90
CA GLU A 181 -4.75 -6.67 16.94
C GLU A 181 -4.49 -6.12 15.52
N ALA A 182 -4.10 -6.96 14.57
CA ALA A 182 -3.94 -6.56 13.16
C ALA A 182 -5.25 -6.15 12.49
N LEU A 183 -6.35 -6.88 12.75
CA LEU A 183 -7.67 -6.51 12.24
C LEU A 183 -8.22 -5.24 12.90
N SER A 184 -8.04 -5.08 14.21
CA SER A 184 -8.40 -3.84 14.91
C SER A 184 -7.64 -2.65 14.34
N PHE A 185 -6.35 -2.81 14.04
CA PHE A 185 -5.57 -1.76 13.39
C PHE A 185 -6.10 -1.43 11.99
N ALA A 186 -6.35 -2.43 11.15
CA ALA A 186 -6.93 -2.22 9.82
C ALA A 186 -8.31 -1.55 9.90
N LEU A 187 -9.16 -1.97 10.84
CA LEU A 187 -10.49 -1.39 11.09
C LEU A 187 -10.39 0.09 11.46
N SER A 188 -9.52 0.45 12.40
CA SER A 188 -9.28 1.84 12.75
C SER A 188 -8.86 2.66 11.52
N MET A 189 -8.01 2.11 10.67
CA MET A 189 -7.56 2.78 9.45
C MET A 189 -8.69 2.94 8.42
N ALA A 190 -9.53 1.92 8.23
CA ALA A 190 -10.69 2.00 7.34
C ALA A 190 -11.72 3.04 7.83
N VAL A 191 -11.99 3.08 9.14
CA VAL A 191 -12.85 4.10 9.74
C VAL A 191 -12.27 5.50 9.55
N CYS A 192 -10.96 5.67 9.73
CA CYS A 192 -10.28 6.94 9.49
C CYS A 192 -10.40 7.40 8.03
N ASP A 193 -10.32 6.48 7.06
CA ASP A 193 -10.49 6.84 5.65
C ASP A 193 -11.92 7.30 5.34
N GLU A 194 -12.94 6.59 5.82
CA GLU A 194 -14.34 7.01 5.64
C GLU A 194 -14.66 8.31 6.37
N TRP A 195 -14.08 8.55 7.56
CA TRP A 195 -14.16 9.84 8.22
C TRP A 195 -13.50 10.94 7.36
N ARG A 196 -12.31 10.71 6.84
CA ARG A 196 -11.65 11.65 5.91
C ARG A 196 -12.53 11.92 4.68
N GLN A 197 -13.20 10.91 4.14
CA GLN A 197 -14.15 11.07 3.03
C GLN A 197 -15.33 11.99 3.38
N ASN A 198 -15.89 11.86 4.58
CA ASN A 198 -16.93 12.78 5.07
C ASN A 198 -16.48 14.24 5.21
N MET A 199 -15.16 14.51 5.28
CA MET A 199 -14.63 15.87 5.30
C MET A 199 -14.45 16.48 3.90
N MET A 200 -14.64 15.70 2.84
CA MET A 200 -14.45 16.16 1.46
C MET A 200 -15.78 16.60 0.85
N PRO A 201 -15.85 17.75 0.14
CA PRO A 201 -17.07 18.19 -0.52
C PRO A 201 -17.57 17.12 -1.50
N ASN A 202 -18.87 16.84 -1.49
CA ASN A 202 -19.52 15.87 -2.39
C ASN A 202 -19.05 14.41 -2.20
N ARG A 203 -18.47 14.09 -1.04
CA ARG A 203 -18.15 12.73 -0.62
C ARG A 203 -18.86 12.41 0.67
N GLU A 204 -19.44 11.22 0.72
CA GLU A 204 -20.02 10.64 1.92
C GLU A 204 -19.30 9.33 2.18
N GLY A 205 -18.76 9.20 3.39
CA GLY A 205 -18.17 7.97 3.86
C GLY A 205 -19.25 6.91 4.07
N SER A 206 -18.90 5.65 3.86
CA SER A 206 -19.83 4.53 3.77
C SER A 206 -19.40 3.40 4.70
N ILE A 207 -20.26 3.11 5.68
CA ILE A 207 -20.08 1.95 6.59
C ILE A 207 -19.96 0.64 5.80
N ARG A 208 -20.63 0.56 4.64
CA ARG A 208 -20.56 -0.62 3.77
C ARG A 208 -19.15 -0.82 3.21
N ASP A 209 -18.42 0.25 2.93
CA ASP A 209 -17.04 0.16 2.44
C ASP A 209 -16.09 -0.27 3.57
N VAL A 210 -16.28 0.20 4.82
CA VAL A 210 -15.54 -0.32 5.99
C VAL A 210 -15.76 -1.83 6.16
N ILE A 211 -17.01 -2.29 6.08
CA ILE A 211 -17.34 -3.71 6.23
C ILE A 211 -16.70 -4.53 5.11
N LEU A 212 -16.73 -4.03 3.86
CA LEU A 212 -16.11 -4.70 2.73
C LEU A 212 -14.60 -4.84 2.90
N ASP A 213 -13.92 -3.75 3.25
CA ASP A 213 -12.47 -3.70 3.41
C ASP A 213 -12.00 -4.61 4.56
N ILE A 214 -12.68 -4.57 5.70
CA ILE A 214 -12.35 -5.39 6.86
C ILE A 214 -12.79 -6.84 6.70
N GLY A 215 -13.90 -7.10 6.03
CA GLY A 215 -14.32 -8.44 5.64
C GLY A 215 -13.24 -9.12 4.79
N ALA A 216 -12.74 -8.43 3.78
CA ALA A 216 -11.66 -8.95 2.94
C ALA A 216 -10.35 -9.15 3.70
N ALA A 217 -9.94 -8.19 4.54
CA ALA A 217 -8.73 -8.33 5.36
C ALA A 217 -8.84 -9.53 6.33
N SER A 218 -10.03 -9.77 6.87
CA SER A 218 -10.33 -10.91 7.75
C SER A 218 -10.21 -12.24 7.01
N ILE A 219 -10.85 -12.36 5.84
CA ILE A 219 -10.77 -13.56 4.98
C ILE A 219 -9.32 -13.83 4.59
N TRP A 220 -8.57 -12.80 4.20
CA TRP A 220 -7.17 -12.92 3.81
C TRP A 220 -6.28 -13.42 4.96
N LEU A 221 -6.40 -12.83 6.15
CA LEU A 221 -5.63 -13.27 7.32
C LEU A 221 -6.03 -14.68 7.78
N TRP A 222 -7.32 -15.02 7.72
CA TRP A 222 -7.79 -16.36 8.03
C TRP A 222 -7.21 -17.41 7.07
N TRP A 223 -7.22 -17.13 5.76
CA TRP A 223 -6.59 -17.99 4.76
C TRP A 223 -5.08 -18.17 5.01
N ARG A 224 -4.37 -17.10 5.39
CA ARG A 224 -2.95 -17.19 5.78
C ARG A 224 -2.74 -18.04 7.03
N TYR A 225 -3.62 -17.94 8.02
CA TYR A 225 -3.60 -18.77 9.22
C TYR A 225 -3.72 -20.26 8.88
N LEU A 226 -4.71 -20.62 8.05
CA LEU A 226 -4.94 -22.00 7.62
C LEU A 226 -3.72 -22.57 6.89
N ARG A 227 -3.09 -21.79 6.00
CA ARG A 227 -1.88 -22.21 5.28
C ARG A 227 -0.70 -22.46 6.21
N LYS A 228 -0.49 -21.62 7.22
CA LYS A 228 0.61 -21.78 8.18
C LYS A 228 0.47 -23.07 9.00
N ASN A 229 -0.76 -23.41 9.39
CA ASN A 229 -1.02 -24.62 10.18
C ASN A 229 -0.95 -25.90 9.33
N SER A 230 -1.37 -25.85 8.06
CA SER A 230 -1.28 -27.00 7.15
C SER A 230 0.16 -27.43 6.86
N THR A 231 1.12 -26.51 6.86
CA THR A 231 2.54 -26.82 6.59
C THR A 231 3.30 -27.35 7.80
N ASN A 232 2.68 -27.39 8.97
CA ASN A 232 3.32 -27.85 10.20
C ASN A 232 2.48 -28.98 10.82
N PRO A 233 2.30 -30.13 10.13
CA PRO A 233 1.61 -31.26 10.72
C PRO A 233 2.38 -31.65 11.97
N LYS A 234 1.71 -31.58 13.14
CA LYS A 234 2.25 -32.16 14.37
C LYS A 234 2.63 -33.60 14.05
N ALA A 235 3.90 -33.95 14.20
CA ALA A 235 4.37 -35.28 13.88
C ALA A 235 3.46 -36.31 14.60
N PRO A 236 2.84 -37.25 13.88
CA PRO A 236 2.02 -38.29 14.51
C PRO A 236 2.94 -39.15 15.36
N GLY A 237 3.03 -38.86 16.67
CA GLY A 237 3.94 -39.58 17.57
C GLY A 237 4.35 -38.88 18.86
N SER A 238 4.01 -37.60 19.10
CA SER A 238 4.33 -36.95 20.39
C SER A 238 3.31 -37.25 21.51
N GLU A 239 2.31 -38.09 21.24
CA GLU A 239 1.40 -38.65 22.25
C GLU A 239 1.83 -40.08 22.56
N ARG A 240 2.68 -40.25 23.59
CA ARG A 240 2.76 -41.40 24.52
C ARG A 240 4.16 -41.48 25.13
N GLN A 241 4.40 -40.65 26.14
CA GLN A 241 5.22 -41.02 27.29
C GLN A 241 4.52 -40.45 28.53
N THR A 242 3.54 -41.20 29.02
CA THR A 242 2.96 -41.11 30.37
C THR A 242 3.26 -42.41 31.06
#